data_AF-A0A3M5H084-F1
#
_entry.id   AF-A0A3M5H084-F1
#
_cell.length_a   1.000
_cell.length_b   1.000
_cell.length_c   1.000
_cell.angle_alpha   90.00
_cell.angle_beta   90.00
_cell.angle_gamma   90.00
#
_symmetry.space_group_name_H-M   'P 1'
#
loop_
_entity.id
_entity.type
_entity.pdbx_description
1 polymer ?
#
loop_
_entity_poly.entity_id
_entity_poly.type
_entity_poly.pdbx_seq_one_letter_code
_entity_poly.pdbx_strand_id
1 'polypeptide(L)'
;MHGSFPAHGSSFCKDTPSRAGEHARNFLNDWPGKLVCDDFGDYKASFELGVTEIGCVAHARRKFFELHATNKSKLAEQALRYIQLLYEIESEVRDLELDLRRRIRQEKAVSIMDMLQAWMSAQRDLAATN
;
A
#
# COMPACT_ATOMS: atom_id res chain seq x y z
N MET A 1 -29.66 -3.16 -0.64
CA MET A 1 -29.40 -1.72 -0.47
C MET A 1 -28.28 -1.34 -1.42
N HIS A 2 -28.59 -0.66 -2.52
CA HIS A 2 -27.60 -0.20 -3.50
C HIS A 2 -27.00 1.11 -2.96
N GLY A 3 -25.86 1.00 -2.28
CA GLY A 3 -25.11 2.17 -1.80
C GLY A 3 -24.30 2.74 -2.95
N SER A 4 -24.73 3.88 -3.49
CA SER A 4 -23.89 4.70 -4.36
C SER A 4 -22.71 5.22 -3.53
N PHE A 5 -21.47 5.02 -4.00
CA PHE A 5 -20.28 5.58 -3.37
C PHE A 5 -20.38 7.12 -3.41
N PRO A 6 -20.41 7.82 -2.24
CA PRO A 6 -20.45 9.27 -2.25
C PRO A 6 -19.12 9.83 -2.78
N ALA A 7 -19.22 10.93 -3.50
CA ALA A 7 -18.06 11.67 -3.97
C ALA A 7 -17.36 12.37 -2.79
N HIS A 8 -16.07 12.07 -2.63
CA HIS A 8 -15.05 12.74 -1.80
C HIS A 8 -15.24 12.71 -0.27
N GLY A 9 -14.30 12.03 0.41
CA GLY A 9 -13.96 12.28 1.82
C GLY A 9 -14.67 11.45 2.90
N SER A 10 -15.62 10.58 2.55
CA SER A 10 -16.29 9.71 3.52
C SER A 10 -15.50 8.41 3.76
N SER A 11 -15.15 8.13 5.02
CA SER A 11 -14.72 6.78 5.43
C SER A 11 -15.95 5.89 5.63
N PHE A 12 -16.01 4.77 4.92
CA PHE A 12 -17.03 3.75 5.11
C PHE A 12 -16.39 2.51 5.72
N CYS A 13 -17.00 2.01 6.79
CA CYS A 13 -16.65 0.72 7.40
C CYS A 13 -17.86 -0.20 7.30
N LYS A 14 -17.63 -1.44 6.85
CA LYS A 14 -18.67 -2.46 6.77
C LYS A 14 -18.18 -3.69 7.51
N ASP A 15 -18.83 -3.99 8.63
CA ASP A 15 -18.56 -5.22 9.38
C ASP A 15 -19.10 -6.42 8.61
N THR A 16 -18.28 -7.48 8.54
CA THR A 16 -18.61 -8.71 7.84
C THR A 16 -18.41 -9.90 8.78
N PRO A 17 -19.24 -10.95 8.67
CA PRO A 17 -19.14 -12.12 9.55
C PRO A 17 -17.89 -12.97 9.28
N SER A 18 -17.24 -12.77 8.12
CA SER A 18 -15.99 -13.44 7.76
C SER A 18 -15.06 -12.47 7.02
N ARG A 19 -13.80 -12.89 6.85
CA ARG A 19 -12.80 -12.17 6.03
C ARG A 19 -12.85 -12.58 4.55
N ALA A 20 -13.85 -13.35 4.13
CA ALA A 20 -13.94 -13.82 2.76
C ALA A 20 -14.05 -12.64 1.78
N GLY A 21 -13.26 -12.70 0.70
CA GLY A 21 -13.23 -11.66 -0.33
C GLY A 21 -14.56 -11.44 -1.05
N GLU A 22 -15.50 -12.39 -0.95
CA GLU A 22 -16.88 -12.22 -1.45
C GLU A 22 -17.57 -10.99 -0.83
N HIS A 23 -17.37 -10.74 0.47
CA HIS A 23 -18.00 -9.60 1.11
C HIS A 23 -17.48 -8.27 0.57
N ALA A 24 -16.18 -8.22 0.23
CA ALA A 24 -15.55 -7.07 -0.38
C ALA A 24 -16.05 -6.86 -1.82
N ARG A 25 -16.17 -7.93 -2.61
CA ARG A 25 -16.76 -7.87 -3.95
C ARG A 25 -18.22 -7.43 -3.92
N ASN A 26 -19.03 -7.96 -3.02
CA ASN A 26 -20.42 -7.54 -2.85
C ASN A 26 -20.56 -6.08 -2.38
N PHE A 27 -19.52 -5.53 -1.75
CA PHE A 27 -19.49 -4.13 -1.33
C PHE A 27 -19.00 -3.19 -2.44
N LEU A 28 -17.91 -3.55 -3.12
CA LEU A 28 -17.33 -2.77 -4.22
C LEU A 28 -18.18 -2.87 -5.50
N ASN A 29 -18.86 -4.00 -5.70
CA ASN A 29 -19.65 -4.32 -6.88
C ASN A 29 -18.83 -4.04 -8.16
N ASP A 30 -19.37 -3.28 -9.11
CA ASP A 30 -18.69 -2.91 -10.37
C ASP A 30 -17.82 -1.64 -10.26
N TRP A 31 -17.33 -1.27 -9.07
CA TRP A 31 -16.54 -0.05 -8.89
C TRP A 31 -15.13 -0.16 -9.50
N PRO A 32 -14.77 0.66 -10.51
CA PRO A 32 -13.52 0.51 -11.26
C PRO A 32 -12.36 1.32 -10.67
N GLY A 33 -12.38 1.60 -9.37
CA GLY A 33 -11.40 2.49 -8.75
C GLY A 33 -10.13 1.79 -8.26
N LYS A 34 -9.38 2.51 -7.41
CA LYS A 34 -8.10 2.03 -6.85
C LYS A 34 -8.29 1.62 -5.39
N LEU A 35 -8.02 0.36 -5.08
CA LEU A 35 -8.17 -0.19 -3.73
C LEU A 35 -6.80 -0.34 -3.05
N VAL A 36 -6.63 0.29 -1.89
CA VAL A 36 -5.44 0.05 -1.05
C VAL A 36 -5.69 -1.20 -0.22
N CYS A 37 -4.90 -2.26 -0.43
CA CYS A 37 -5.03 -3.53 0.26
C CYS A 37 -3.71 -3.95 0.94
N ASP A 38 -3.81 -4.88 1.87
CA ASP A 38 -2.68 -5.50 2.58
C ASP A 38 -2.11 -6.74 1.86
N ASP A 39 -2.46 -6.93 0.58
CA ASP A 39 -2.16 -8.12 -0.24
C ASP A 39 -2.79 -9.42 0.32
N PHE A 40 -3.96 -9.31 0.98
CA PHE A 40 -4.71 -10.49 1.35
C PHE A 40 -5.30 -11.20 0.12
N GLY A 41 -5.02 -12.50 -0.01
CA GLY A 41 -5.24 -13.29 -1.23
C GLY A 41 -6.69 -13.32 -1.72
N ASP A 42 -7.68 -13.21 -0.83
CA ASP A 42 -9.09 -13.28 -1.23
C ASP A 42 -9.57 -12.04 -2.01
N TYR A 43 -8.80 -10.95 -1.99
CA TYR A 43 -9.09 -9.75 -2.80
C TYR A 43 -8.71 -9.93 -4.27
N LYS A 44 -7.89 -10.93 -4.63
CA LYS A 44 -7.37 -11.12 -5.99
C LYS A 44 -8.46 -11.23 -7.06
N ALA A 45 -9.55 -11.93 -6.75
CA ALA A 45 -10.72 -12.02 -7.62
C ALA A 45 -11.41 -10.67 -7.89
N SER A 46 -11.21 -9.67 -7.03
CA SER A 46 -11.72 -8.31 -7.25
C SER A 46 -10.87 -7.54 -8.27
N PHE A 47 -9.57 -7.85 -8.35
CA PHE A 47 -8.66 -7.21 -9.32
C PHE A 47 -8.91 -7.71 -10.74
N GLU A 48 -9.28 -8.98 -10.90
CA GLU A 48 -9.73 -9.54 -12.18
C GLU A 48 -11.01 -8.85 -12.72
N LEU A 49 -11.81 -8.26 -11.83
CA LEU A 49 -13.04 -7.54 -12.16
C LEU A 49 -12.81 -6.05 -12.50
N GLY A 50 -11.55 -5.59 -12.55
CA GLY A 50 -11.19 -4.23 -12.98
C GLY A 50 -10.82 -3.26 -11.85
N VAL A 51 -10.77 -3.71 -10.60
CA VAL A 51 -10.22 -2.92 -9.48
C VAL A 51 -8.71 -2.84 -9.60
N THR A 52 -8.12 -1.64 -9.51
CA THR A 52 -6.66 -1.49 -9.48
C THR A 52 -6.13 -1.69 -8.06
N GLU A 53 -5.24 -2.64 -7.89
CA GLU A 53 -4.56 -2.90 -6.61
C GLU A 53 -3.52 -1.81 -6.29
N ILE A 54 -3.55 -1.31 -5.05
CA ILE A 54 -2.48 -0.50 -4.46
C ILE A 54 -2.01 -1.19 -3.18
N GLY A 55 -0.74 -1.59 -3.13
CA GLY A 55 -0.17 -2.20 -1.93
C GLY A 55 -0.06 -1.22 -0.75
N CYS A 56 -0.49 -1.63 0.43
CA CYS A 56 -0.39 -0.84 1.65
C CYS A 56 1.04 -0.86 2.22
N VAL A 57 1.75 0.27 2.12
CA VAL A 57 3.12 0.44 2.63
C VAL A 57 3.22 0.20 4.15
N ALA A 58 2.16 0.50 4.92
CA ALA A 58 2.14 0.24 6.36
C ALA A 58 2.18 -1.26 6.69
N HIS A 59 1.47 -2.09 5.90
CA HIS A 59 1.52 -3.54 6.04
C HIS A 59 2.86 -4.12 5.57
N ALA A 60 3.41 -3.61 4.46
CA ALA A 60 4.74 -3.99 4.00
C ALA A 60 5.82 -3.71 5.07
N ARG A 61 5.79 -2.51 5.70
CA ARG A 61 6.69 -2.14 6.79
C ARG A 61 6.66 -3.12 7.95
N ARG A 62 5.46 -3.57 8.37
CA ARG A 62 5.29 -4.50 9.50
C ARG A 62 6.04 -5.81 9.25
N LYS A 63 5.92 -6.37 8.03
CA LYS A 63 6.65 -7.58 7.64
C LYS A 63 8.18 -7.40 7.71
N PHE A 64 8.70 -6.28 7.20
CA PHE A 64 10.14 -5.98 7.31
C PHE A 64 10.59 -5.77 8.75
N PHE A 65 9.78 -5.10 9.57
CA PHE A 65 10.07 -4.90 10.98
C PHE A 65 10.15 -6.23 11.74
N GLU A 66 9.20 -7.14 11.52
CA GLU A 66 9.20 -8.48 12.14
C GLU A 66 10.46 -9.28 11.75
N LEU A 67 10.86 -9.24 10.47
CA LEU A 67 12.09 -9.88 9.99
C LEU A 67 13.35 -9.25 10.62
N HIS A 68 13.39 -7.94 10.78
CA HIS A 68 14.50 -7.26 11.42
C HIS A 68 14.57 -7.58 12.92
N ALA A 69 13.43 -7.53 13.63
CA ALA A 69 13.34 -7.83 15.05
C ALA A 69 13.72 -9.28 15.37
N THR A 70 13.33 -10.22 14.51
CA THR A 70 13.55 -11.66 14.75
C THR A 70 14.93 -12.11 14.31
N ASN A 71 15.41 -11.66 13.14
CA ASN A 71 16.60 -12.22 12.49
C ASN A 71 17.75 -11.21 12.33
N LYS A 72 17.61 -9.99 12.88
CA LYS A 72 18.57 -8.86 12.75
C LYS A 72 19.04 -8.65 11.31
N SER A 73 18.14 -8.86 10.35
CA SER A 73 18.46 -8.80 8.94
C SER A 73 18.82 -7.36 8.55
N LYS A 74 20.03 -7.19 8.01
CA LYS A 74 20.51 -5.91 7.45
C LYS A 74 19.69 -5.50 6.22
N LEU A 75 19.16 -6.47 5.46
CA LEU A 75 18.29 -6.20 4.33
C LEU A 75 16.95 -5.60 4.79
N ALA A 76 16.38 -6.16 5.85
CA ALA A 76 15.15 -5.63 6.42
C ALA A 76 15.35 -4.21 6.99
N GLU A 77 16.50 -3.93 7.61
CA GLU A 77 16.87 -2.59 8.07
C GLU A 77 16.94 -1.57 6.92
N GLN A 78 17.52 -1.98 5.78
CA GLN A 78 17.60 -1.12 4.60
C GLN A 78 16.21 -0.82 4.01
N ALA A 79 15.32 -1.82 3.94
CA ALA A 79 13.94 -1.61 3.53
C ALA A 79 13.21 -0.62 4.45
N LEU A 80 13.40 -0.75 5.78
CA LEU A 80 12.82 0.17 6.76
C LEU A 80 13.31 1.60 6.59
N ARG A 81 14.57 1.82 6.21
CA ARG A 81 15.11 3.17 5.93
C ARG A 81 14.40 3.84 4.76
N TYR A 82 14.17 3.12 3.65
CA TYR A 82 13.42 3.70 2.52
C TYR A 82 11.99 4.07 2.92
N ILE A 83 11.32 3.23 3.71
CA ILE A 83 9.97 3.51 4.20
C ILE A 83 9.97 4.70 5.18
N GLN A 84 11.01 4.83 5.99
CA GLN A 84 11.16 5.95 6.92
C GLN A 84 11.25 7.30 6.18
N LEU A 85 11.99 7.36 5.07
CA LEU A 85 12.07 8.57 4.23
C LEU A 85 10.69 9.00 3.69
N LEU A 86 9.84 8.03 3.33
CA LEU A 86 8.46 8.33 2.91
C LEU A 86 7.63 8.92 4.05
N TYR A 87 7.80 8.42 5.28
CA TYR A 87 7.09 8.93 6.45
C TYR A 87 7.58 10.32 6.87
N GLU A 88 8.85 10.63 6.67
CA GLU A 88 9.40 11.97 6.87
C GLU A 88 8.72 12.97 5.93
N ILE A 89 8.60 12.64 4.64
CA ILE A 89 7.87 13.47 3.68
C ILE A 89 6.41 13.63 4.10
N GLU A 90 5.72 12.55 4.48
CA GLU A 90 4.33 12.62 4.95
C GLU A 90 4.15 13.47 6.21
N SER A 91 5.18 13.53 7.07
CA SER A 91 5.19 14.39 8.24
C SER A 91 5.38 15.86 7.85
N GLU A 92 6.28 16.16 6.91
CA GLU A 92 6.52 17.52 6.41
C GLU A 92 5.26 18.13 5.76
N VAL A 93 4.50 17.31 5.03
CA VAL A 93 3.34 17.78 4.25
C VAL A 93 2.01 17.68 4.99
N ARG A 94 2.01 17.26 6.26
CA ARG A 94 0.80 16.92 7.02
C ARG A 94 -0.19 18.09 7.10
N ASP A 95 0.32 19.27 7.40
CA ASP A 95 -0.47 20.47 7.67
C ASP A 95 -0.55 21.41 6.44
N LEU A 96 -0.15 20.92 5.26
CA LEU A 96 -0.21 21.66 4.00
C LEU A 96 -1.54 21.43 3.27
N GLU A 97 -1.89 22.41 2.42
CA GLU A 97 -3.03 22.32 1.50
C GLU A 97 -2.93 21.10 0.58
N LEU A 98 -4.09 20.52 0.22
CA LEU A 98 -4.19 19.25 -0.52
C LEU A 98 -3.39 19.26 -1.83
N ASP A 99 -3.43 20.37 -2.58
CA ASP A 99 -2.72 20.51 -3.85
C ASP A 99 -1.20 20.59 -3.68
N LEU A 100 -0.74 21.23 -2.60
CA LEU A 100 0.67 21.34 -2.29
C LEU A 100 1.21 20.00 -1.78
N ARG A 101 0.44 19.33 -0.92
CA ARG A 101 0.71 17.97 -0.47
C ARG A 101 0.82 16.99 -1.63
N ARG A 102 -0.09 17.07 -2.61
CA ARG A 102 -0.03 16.25 -3.82
C ARG A 102 1.23 16.54 -4.64
N ARG A 103 1.58 17.80 -4.87
CA ARG A 103 2.79 18.19 -5.60
C ARG A 103 4.06 17.65 -4.95
N ILE A 104 4.23 17.87 -3.66
CA ILE A 104 5.43 17.41 -2.93
C ILE A 104 5.54 15.88 -2.95
N ARG A 105 4.42 15.15 -2.83
CA ARG A 105 4.42 13.69 -3.00
C ARG A 105 4.90 13.27 -4.39
N GLN A 106 4.44 13.94 -5.44
CA GLN A 106 4.87 13.63 -6.81
C GLN A 106 6.35 13.95 -7.03
N GLU A 107 6.86 15.03 -6.44
CA GLU A 107 8.26 15.43 -6.60
C GLU A 107 9.24 14.58 -5.77
N LYS A 108 8.91 14.32 -4.50
CA LYS A 108 9.82 13.66 -3.56
C LYS A 108 9.52 12.17 -3.36
N ALA A 109 8.25 11.79 -3.22
CA ALA A 109 7.92 10.41 -2.84
C ALA A 109 8.07 9.44 -4.03
N VAL A 110 7.83 9.90 -5.26
CA VAL A 110 7.99 9.07 -6.48
C VAL A 110 9.42 8.57 -6.62
N SER A 111 10.41 9.47 -6.51
CA SER A 111 11.82 9.09 -6.65
C SER A 111 12.27 8.09 -5.59
N ILE A 112 11.81 8.23 -4.34
CA ILE A 112 12.11 7.25 -3.27
C ILE A 112 11.45 5.91 -3.54
N MET A 113 10.21 5.91 -4.03
CA MET A 113 9.51 4.67 -4.41
C MET A 113 10.21 3.95 -5.56
N ASP A 114 10.69 4.68 -6.56
CA ASP A 114 11.46 4.12 -7.67
C ASP A 114 12.79 3.51 -7.19
N MET A 115 13.50 4.20 -6.30
CA MET A 115 14.72 3.67 -5.67
C MET A 115 14.44 2.40 -4.86
N LEU A 116 13.35 2.38 -4.09
CA LEU A 116 12.93 1.21 -3.32
C LEU A 116 12.58 0.04 -4.25
N GLN A 117 11.84 0.29 -5.33
CA GLN A 117 11.49 -0.73 -6.32
C GLN A 117 12.75 -1.31 -6.98
N ALA A 118 13.64 -0.46 -7.48
CA ALA A 118 14.89 -0.90 -8.10
C ALA A 118 15.75 -1.72 -7.13
N TRP A 119 15.86 -1.29 -5.87
CA TRP A 119 16.57 -2.04 -4.85
C TRP A 119 15.92 -3.41 -4.58
N MET A 120 14.60 -3.49 -4.43
CA MET A 120 13.90 -4.77 -4.21
C MET A 120 14.06 -5.74 -5.40
N SER A 121 14.00 -5.23 -6.63
CA SER A 121 14.23 -6.05 -7.84
C SER A 121 15.65 -6.60 -7.84
N ALA A 122 16.67 -5.77 -7.57
CA ALA A 122 18.05 -6.23 -7.49
C ALA A 122 18.26 -7.29 -6.39
N GLN A 123 17.63 -7.13 -5.22
CA GLN A 123 17.70 -8.15 -4.15
C GLN A 123 17.01 -9.45 -4.55
N ARG A 124 15.92 -9.39 -5.31
CA ARG A 124 15.23 -10.57 -5.83
C ARG A 124 16.11 -11.34 -6.81
N ASP A 125 16.76 -10.65 -7.73
CA ASP A 125 17.63 -11.27 -8.72
C ASP A 125 18.86 -11.93 -8.07
N LEU A 126 19.45 -11.25 -7.07
CA LEU A 126 20.54 -11.83 -6.26
C LEU A 126 20.09 -13.07 -5.50
N ALA A 127 18.88 -13.08 -4.96
CA ALA A 127 18.34 -14.25 -4.26
C ALA A 127 17.98 -15.41 -5.22
N ALA A 128 17.65 -15.12 -6.47
CA ALA A 128 17.34 -16.14 -7.48
C ALA A 128 18.57 -16.75 -8.15
N THR A 129 19.73 -16.10 -8.02
CA THR A 129 21.00 -16.53 -8.62
C THR A 129 21.86 -17.33 -7.62
N ASN A 130 21.42 -17.47 -6.36
CA ASN A 130 22.04 -18.31 -5.32
C ASN A 130 21.17 -19.53 -5.02
#